data_AF-A0A1Z1MQY1-F1
#
_entry.id   AF-A0A1Z1MQY1-F1
#
_cell.length_a   1.000
_cell.length_b   1.000
_cell.length_c   1.000
_cell.angle_alpha   90.00
_cell.angle_beta   90.00
_cell.angle_gamma   90.00
#
_symmetry.space_group_name_H-M   'P 1'
#
loop_
_entity.id
_entity.type
_entity.pdbx_description
1 polymer ?
#
loop_
_entity_poly.entity_id
_entity_poly.type
_entity_poly.pdbx_seq_one_letter_code
_entity_poly.pdbx_strand_id
1 'polypeptide(L)' 'MSKGTKLKKVRKSGFLKRMKRKNGRKIIQAKRNKKRVKISI' A
#
# COMPACT_ATOMS: atom_id res chain seq x y z
N MET A 1 -10.52 -20.01 3.20
CA MET A 1 -10.40 -18.54 3.06
C MET A 1 -10.16 -18.19 1.59
N SER A 2 -11.20 -18.19 0.77
CA SER A 2 -11.18 -17.85 -0.67
C SER A 2 -11.09 -16.31 -0.84
N LYS A 3 -9.90 -15.75 -0.54
CA LYS A 3 -9.66 -14.34 -0.16
C LYS A 3 -9.44 -13.33 -1.32
N GLY A 4 -9.68 -13.71 -2.58
CA GLY A 4 -9.51 -12.83 -3.75
C GLY A 4 -8.14 -12.92 -4.45
N THR A 5 -8.06 -12.43 -5.70
CA THR A 5 -6.88 -12.60 -6.57
C THR A 5 -5.76 -11.61 -6.23
N LYS A 6 -4.50 -11.99 -6.55
CA LYS A 6 -3.32 -11.10 -6.44
C LYS A 6 -3.58 -9.74 -7.12
N LEU A 7 -4.25 -9.75 -8.28
CA LEU A 7 -4.65 -8.55 -9.01
C LEU A 7 -5.55 -7.63 -8.19
N LYS A 8 -6.60 -8.17 -7.55
CA LYS A 8 -7.50 -7.37 -6.68
C LYS A 8 -6.75 -6.77 -5.48
N LYS A 9 -5.79 -7.51 -4.92
CA LYS A 9 -4.95 -7.04 -3.81
C LYS A 9 -4.07 -5.84 -4.20
N VAL A 10 -3.37 -5.94 -5.32
CA VAL A 10 -2.49 -4.88 -5.85
C VAL A 10 -3.31 -3.64 -6.23
N ARG A 11 -4.47 -3.80 -6.88
CA ARG A 11 -5.35 -2.66 -7.22
C ARG A 11 -5.86 -1.89 -6.00
N LYS A 12 -6.13 -2.58 -4.89
CA LYS A 12 -6.62 -1.96 -3.65
C LYS A 12 -5.51 -1.30 -2.85
N SER A 13 -4.32 -1.91 -2.80
CA SER A 13 -3.33 -1.60 -1.77
C SER A 13 -1.87 -1.51 -2.22
N GLY A 14 -1.61 -1.72 -3.50
CA GLY A 14 -0.29 -1.63 -4.09
C GLY A 14 0.29 -0.22 -4.06
N PHE A 15 1.61 -0.14 -4.27
CA PHE A 15 2.39 1.07 -4.08
C PHE A 15 1.89 2.24 -4.94
N LEU A 16 1.71 2.02 -6.25
CA LEU A 16 1.22 3.05 -7.17
C LEU A 16 -0.17 3.59 -6.77
N LYS A 17 -1.07 2.70 -6.31
CA LYS A 17 -2.40 3.12 -5.82
C LYS A 17 -2.29 4.04 -4.61
N ARG A 18 -1.33 3.78 -3.70
CA ARG A 18 -1.06 4.64 -2.55
C ARG A 18 -0.44 5.97 -2.97
N MET A 19 0.51 5.98 -3.90
CA MET A 19 1.18 7.20 -4.35
C MET A 19 0.26 8.15 -5.11
N LYS A 20 -0.75 7.65 -5.83
CA LYS A 20 -1.70 8.47 -6.59
C LYS A 20 -2.53 9.43 -5.73
N ARG A 21 -2.86 9.07 -4.48
CA ARG A 21 -3.74 9.87 -3.61
C ARG A 21 -2.95 10.54 -2.48
N LYS A 22 -3.36 11.76 -2.07
CA LYS A 22 -2.75 12.50 -0.94
C LYS A 22 -2.67 11.66 0.34
N ASN A 23 -3.78 11.01 0.70
CA ASN A 23 -3.84 10.16 1.90
C ASN A 23 -2.99 8.90 1.79
N GLY A 24 -2.86 8.32 0.59
CA GLY A 24 -2.00 7.17 0.36
C GLY A 24 -0.51 7.52 0.48
N ARG A 25 -0.10 8.70 0.00
CA ARG A 25 1.25 9.24 0.21
C ARG A 25 1.56 9.42 1.70
N LYS A 26 0.63 9.98 2.48
CA LYS A 26 0.77 10.09 3.95
C LYS A 26 0.99 8.74 4.62
N ILE A 27 0.25 7.70 4.22
CA ILE A 27 0.42 6.34 4.76
C ILE A 27 1.82 5.78 4.46
N ILE A 28 2.30 5.94 3.23
CA ILE A 28 3.65 5.48 2.85
C ILE A 28 4.72 6.25 3.64
N GLN A 29 4.57 7.57 3.78
CA GLN A 29 5.51 8.37 4.56
C GLN A 29 5.55 7.97 6.04
N ALA A 30 4.39 7.75 6.66
CA ALA A 30 4.32 7.27 8.04
C ALA A 30 5.02 5.91 8.22
N LYS A 31 4.90 5.01 7.24
CA LYS A 31 5.62 3.72 7.26
C LYS A 31 7.13 3.87 7.07
N ARG A 32 7.58 4.79 6.20
CA ARG A 32 9.00 5.12 6.01
C ARG A 32 9.60 5.73 7.27
N ASN A 33 8.91 6.67 7.91
CA ASN A 33 9.35 7.29 9.16
C ASN A 33 9.49 6.25 10.29
N LYS A 34 8.59 5.26 10.33
CA LYS A 34 8.68 4.10 11.23
C LYS A 34 9.70 3.03 10.81
N LYS A 35 10.45 3.27 9.72
CA LYS A 35 11.46 2.35 9.16
C LYS A 35 10.93 0.93 8.94
N ARG A 36 9.67 0.78 8.51
CA ARG A 36 9.10 -0.53 8.20
C ARG A 36 9.83 -1.12 6.99
N VAL A 37 10.38 -2.34 7.14
CA VAL A 37 10.97 -3.11 6.04
C VAL A 37 10.01 -3.22 4.85
N LYS A 38 8.71 -3.39 5.14
CA LYS A 38 7.65 -3.49 4.13
C LYS A 38 6.70 -2.29 4.17
N ILE A 39 6.85 -1.38 3.21
CA ILE A 39 6.04 -0.15 3.11
C ILE A 39 4.72 -0.34 2.32
N SER A 40 4.70 -1.21 1.32
CA SER A 40 3.50 -1.56 0.55
C SER A 40 3.19 -3.05 0.67
N ILE A 41 2.01 -3.45 0.20
CA ILE A 41 1.53 -4.84 0.24
C ILE A 41 2.35 -5.75 -0.66
#